data_AF-A0A836UMM9-F1
#
_entry.id   AF-A0A836UMM9-F1
#
_cell.length_a   1.000
_cell.length_b   1.000
_cell.length_c   1.000
_cell.angle_alpha   90.00
_cell.angle_beta   90.00
_cell.angle_gamma   90.00
#
_symmetry.space_group_name_H-M   'P 1'
#
loop_
_entity.id
_entity.type
_entity.pdbx_description
1 polymer ?
#
loop_
_entity_poly.entity_id
_entity_poly.type
_entity_poly.pdbx_seq_one_letter_code
_entity_poly.pdbx_strand_id
1 'polypeptide(L)'
;MGPKKAKGKAMDTVDGVDTAKMNREQLEIYAHKILEEMEREREERNFFQLERDKLRTFWEISRHQLDEARAVVRNKEREKEELQEKHDEEMKLYKQKVKHLMYEHQTNLSETKADHLVALKLAQDDHISQENELIRDKKELKKAQREQEVARLNEMHELKLHHAEEINNIMKKFESEAIELEQKYEQKLTNQYESLMLKHQMEITEIEERKNLQISTLIKNHETAFTDMKNYYNDITLNNLSLIQSIKVRMD
;
A
#
# COMPACT_ATOMS: atom_id res chain seq x y z
N MET A 1 -123.77 -56.96 66.23
CA MET A 1 -124.09 -58.40 66.08
C MET A 1 -122.84 -59.04 65.50
N GLY A 2 -121.99 -59.85 66.13
CA GLY A 2 -121.85 -60.54 67.42
C GLY A 2 -120.70 -61.56 67.22
N PRO A 3 -120.14 -62.25 68.24
CA PRO A 3 -120.29 -62.12 69.68
C PRO A 3 -118.95 -61.87 70.44
N LYS A 4 -119.07 -61.28 71.63
CA LYS A 4 -118.06 -61.35 72.71
C LYS A 4 -117.84 -62.83 73.07
N LYS A 5 -116.58 -63.29 73.06
CA LYS A 5 -116.20 -64.59 73.62
C LYS A 5 -115.60 -64.42 75.02
N ALA A 6 -116.02 -65.33 75.89
CA ALA A 6 -115.86 -65.36 77.33
C ALA A 6 -114.40 -65.28 77.81
N LYS A 7 -114.21 -64.59 78.94
CA LYS A 7 -113.04 -64.70 79.82
C LYS A 7 -112.89 -66.16 80.28
N GLY A 8 -111.97 -66.89 79.65
CA GLY A 8 -111.35 -68.08 80.22
C GLY A 8 -110.16 -67.65 81.07
N LYS A 9 -110.06 -68.23 82.27
CA LYS A 9 -108.96 -68.02 83.23
C LYS A 9 -107.63 -68.39 82.54
N ALA A 10 -106.82 -67.39 82.21
CA ALA A 10 -105.49 -67.61 81.66
C ALA A 10 -104.61 -68.21 82.77
N MET A 11 -104.10 -69.42 82.55
CA MET A 11 -103.02 -69.99 83.35
C MET A 11 -101.80 -69.08 83.25
N ASP A 12 -101.23 -68.70 84.40
CA ASP A 12 -100.01 -67.90 84.50
C ASP A 12 -98.81 -68.78 84.12
N THR A 13 -98.61 -68.97 82.82
CA THR A 13 -97.40 -69.58 82.27
C THR A 13 -96.36 -68.48 82.11
N VAL A 14 -95.31 -68.53 82.94
CA VAL A 14 -94.06 -67.78 82.70
C VAL A 14 -93.18 -68.69 81.85
N ASP A 15 -92.80 -68.20 80.66
CA ASP A 15 -91.94 -68.88 79.69
C ASP A 15 -92.37 -70.32 79.30
N GLY A 16 -93.68 -70.55 79.17
CA GLY A 16 -94.24 -71.83 78.73
C GLY A 16 -94.25 -72.96 79.78
N VAL A 17 -93.88 -72.68 81.04
CA VAL A 17 -93.92 -73.64 82.16
C VAL A 17 -95.11 -73.34 83.10
N ASP A 18 -95.86 -74.38 83.48
CA ASP A 18 -97.04 -74.29 84.37
C ASP A 18 -96.58 -74.19 85.85
N THR A 19 -96.40 -72.95 86.32
CA THR A 19 -95.88 -72.61 87.66
C THR A 19 -96.80 -73.06 88.81
N ALA A 20 -98.05 -73.46 88.53
CA ALA A 20 -99.04 -73.84 89.53
C ALA A 20 -98.83 -75.25 90.15
N LYS A 21 -97.90 -76.06 89.64
CA LYS A 21 -97.63 -77.44 90.11
C LYS A 21 -96.29 -77.63 90.83
N MET A 22 -95.51 -76.56 91.03
CA MET A 22 -94.18 -76.61 91.66
C MET A 22 -94.26 -76.36 93.17
N ASN A 23 -93.45 -77.07 93.97
CA ASN A 23 -93.31 -76.84 95.41
C ASN A 23 -92.40 -75.60 95.70
N ARG A 24 -92.44 -75.03 96.91
CA ARG A 24 -91.73 -73.77 97.25
C ARG A 24 -90.24 -73.76 96.87
N GLU A 25 -89.49 -74.81 97.20
CA GLU A 25 -88.07 -74.93 96.81
C GLU A 25 -87.86 -74.99 95.29
N GLN A 26 -88.80 -75.62 94.56
CA GLN A 26 -88.74 -75.68 93.09
C GLN A 26 -89.02 -74.32 92.45
N LEU A 27 -89.89 -73.51 93.06
CA LEU A 27 -90.14 -72.13 92.65
C LEU A 27 -88.94 -71.21 92.96
N GLU A 28 -88.25 -71.40 94.09
CA GLU A 28 -87.02 -70.65 94.43
C GLU A 28 -85.88 -70.97 93.45
N ILE A 29 -85.67 -72.26 93.11
CA ILE A 29 -84.68 -72.67 92.11
C ILE A 29 -85.04 -72.14 90.72
N TYR A 30 -86.33 -72.17 90.34
CA TYR A 30 -86.79 -71.63 89.06
C TYR A 30 -86.64 -70.10 88.98
N ALA A 31 -86.91 -69.37 90.07
CA ALA A 31 -86.68 -67.94 90.15
C ALA A 31 -85.19 -67.58 90.03
N HIS A 32 -84.30 -68.32 90.69
CA HIS A 32 -82.85 -68.17 90.53
C HIS A 32 -82.40 -68.43 89.09
N LYS A 33 -82.94 -69.48 88.45
CA LYS A 33 -82.65 -69.79 87.05
C LYS A 33 -83.09 -68.67 86.09
N ILE A 34 -84.28 -68.11 86.28
CA ILE A 34 -84.76 -66.96 85.49
C ILE A 34 -83.87 -65.73 85.71
N LEU A 35 -83.43 -65.48 86.95
CA LEU A 35 -82.53 -64.36 87.23
C LEU A 35 -81.15 -64.54 86.57
N GLU A 36 -80.60 -65.76 86.60
CA GLU A 36 -79.35 -66.08 85.90
C GLU A 36 -79.49 -65.97 84.38
N GLU A 37 -80.61 -66.43 83.81
CA GLU A 37 -80.92 -66.26 82.38
C GLU A 37 -81.08 -64.77 82.02
N MET A 38 -81.75 -63.98 82.86
CA MET A 38 -81.90 -62.53 82.68
C MET A 38 -80.56 -61.77 82.74
N GLU A 39 -79.68 -62.12 83.68
CA GLU A 39 -78.36 -61.48 83.78
C GLU A 39 -77.47 -61.91 82.61
N ARG A 40 -77.51 -63.19 82.22
CA ARG A 40 -76.81 -63.69 81.03
C ARG A 40 -77.28 -62.98 79.76
N GLU A 41 -78.58 -62.85 79.55
CA GLU A 41 -79.11 -62.10 78.40
C GLU A 41 -78.68 -60.62 78.44
N ARG A 42 -78.55 -60.03 79.64
CA ARG A 42 -78.08 -58.65 79.80
C ARG A 42 -76.60 -58.52 79.45
N GLU A 43 -75.77 -59.46 79.87
CA GLU A 43 -74.35 -59.55 79.50
C GLU A 43 -74.19 -59.77 77.99
N GLU A 44 -74.99 -60.67 77.40
CA GLU A 44 -75.00 -60.92 75.95
C GLU A 44 -75.43 -59.65 75.18
N ARG A 45 -76.49 -58.96 75.61
CA ARG A 45 -76.91 -57.67 75.00
C ARG A 45 -75.80 -56.62 75.09
N ASN A 46 -75.12 -56.50 76.23
CA ASN A 46 -74.00 -55.57 76.41
C ASN A 46 -72.83 -55.93 75.50
N PHE A 47 -72.46 -57.21 75.43
CA PHE A 47 -71.42 -57.72 74.54
C PHE A 47 -71.72 -57.38 73.07
N PHE A 48 -72.94 -57.69 72.59
CA PHE A 48 -73.33 -57.37 71.22
C PHE A 48 -73.38 -55.86 70.95
N GLN A 49 -73.72 -55.05 71.96
CA GLN A 49 -73.68 -53.60 71.84
C GLN A 49 -72.24 -53.08 71.69
N LEU A 50 -71.31 -53.56 72.52
CA LEU A 50 -69.88 -53.20 72.42
C LEU A 50 -69.28 -53.64 71.09
N GLU A 51 -69.58 -54.86 70.63
CA GLU A 51 -69.12 -55.35 69.33
C GLU A 51 -69.72 -54.54 68.17
N ARG A 52 -71.00 -54.17 68.22
CA ARG A 52 -71.62 -53.31 67.22
C ARG A 52 -70.95 -51.93 67.18
N ASP A 53 -70.73 -51.32 68.34
CA ASP A 53 -70.13 -49.99 68.42
C ASP A 53 -68.66 -50.03 67.96
N LYS A 54 -67.91 -51.09 68.28
CA LYS A 54 -66.56 -51.36 67.78
C LYS A 54 -66.54 -51.54 66.26
N LEU A 55 -67.43 -52.37 65.70
CA LEU A 55 -67.58 -52.52 64.25
C LEU A 55 -67.91 -51.20 63.57
N ARG A 56 -68.77 -50.38 64.19
CA ARG A 56 -69.08 -49.05 63.68
C ARG A 56 -67.85 -48.14 63.67
N THR A 57 -67.05 -48.11 64.74
CA THR A 57 -65.81 -47.31 64.75
C THR A 57 -64.81 -47.78 63.70
N PHE A 58 -64.61 -49.08 63.53
CA PHE A 58 -63.74 -49.60 62.47
C PHE A 58 -64.25 -49.25 61.08
N TRP A 59 -65.55 -49.30 60.87
CA TRP A 59 -66.16 -48.91 59.60
C TRP A 59 -65.96 -47.42 59.33
N GLU A 60 -66.18 -46.55 60.32
CA GLU A 60 -65.97 -45.10 60.19
C GLU A 60 -64.50 -44.77 59.90
N ILE A 61 -63.55 -45.40 60.61
CA ILE A 61 -62.11 -45.23 60.38
C ILE A 61 -61.72 -45.73 58.98
N SER A 62 -62.12 -46.95 58.61
CA SER A 62 -61.79 -47.54 57.30
C SER A 62 -62.36 -46.72 56.15
N ARG A 63 -63.59 -46.19 56.32
CA ARG A 63 -64.21 -45.28 55.37
C ARG A 63 -63.43 -43.97 55.25
N HIS A 64 -63.04 -43.37 56.37
CA HIS A 64 -62.27 -42.14 56.35
C HIS A 64 -60.90 -42.33 55.68
N GLN A 65 -60.19 -43.41 56.00
CA GLN A 65 -58.93 -43.79 55.37
C GLN A 65 -59.08 -44.01 53.87
N LEU A 66 -60.19 -44.63 53.43
CA LEU A 66 -60.48 -44.81 52.01
C LEU A 66 -60.72 -43.45 51.32
N ASP A 67 -61.46 -42.54 51.96
CA ASP A 67 -61.73 -41.21 51.41
C ASP A 67 -60.45 -40.35 51.35
N GLU A 68 -59.57 -40.44 52.36
CA GLU A 68 -58.25 -39.81 52.37
C GLU A 68 -57.35 -40.37 51.27
N ALA A 69 -57.25 -41.70 51.14
CA ALA A 69 -56.45 -42.34 50.10
C ALA A 69 -56.93 -41.93 48.70
N ARG A 70 -58.26 -41.87 48.48
CA ARG A 70 -58.85 -41.36 47.23
C ARG A 70 -58.52 -39.90 46.99
N ALA A 71 -58.52 -39.06 48.03
CA ALA A 71 -58.13 -37.65 47.91
C ALA A 71 -56.65 -37.51 47.54
N VAL A 72 -55.76 -38.31 48.14
CA VAL A 72 -54.32 -38.33 47.81
C VAL A 72 -54.10 -38.76 46.37
N VAL A 73 -54.79 -39.82 45.90
CA VAL A 73 -54.69 -40.27 44.50
C VAL A 73 -55.09 -39.15 43.53
N ARG A 74 -56.24 -38.49 43.76
CA ARG A 74 -56.68 -37.36 42.91
C ARG A 74 -55.69 -36.20 42.91
N ASN A 75 -55.13 -35.86 44.07
CA ASN A 75 -54.13 -34.80 44.16
C ASN A 75 -52.85 -35.17 43.40
N LYS A 76 -52.44 -36.44 43.45
CA LYS A 76 -51.26 -36.94 42.71
C LYS A 76 -51.50 -37.01 41.20
N GLU A 77 -52.71 -37.36 40.77
CA GLU A 77 -53.11 -37.30 39.36
C GLU A 77 -53.04 -35.87 38.84
N ARG A 78 -53.58 -34.90 39.60
CA ARG A 78 -53.48 -33.48 39.26
C ARG A 78 -52.04 -32.96 39.22
N GLU A 79 -51.22 -33.31 40.20
CA GLU A 79 -49.80 -32.93 40.22
C GLU A 79 -49.05 -33.49 39.00
N LYS A 80 -49.38 -34.72 38.59
CA LYS A 80 -48.83 -35.34 37.37
C LYS A 80 -49.27 -34.59 36.11
N GLU A 81 -50.54 -34.21 36.01
CA GLU A 81 -51.05 -33.42 34.89
C GLU A 81 -50.34 -32.05 34.80
N GLU A 82 -50.25 -31.32 35.92
CA GLU A 82 -49.57 -30.02 35.97
C GLU A 82 -48.08 -30.13 35.60
N LEU A 83 -47.40 -31.21 36.00
CA LEU A 83 -46.00 -31.45 35.61
C LEU A 83 -45.87 -31.76 34.11
N GLN A 84 -46.80 -32.55 33.56
CA GLN A 84 -46.82 -32.87 32.13
C GLN A 84 -47.07 -31.61 31.29
N GLU A 85 -48.01 -30.76 31.68
CA GLU A 85 -48.29 -29.49 31.00
C GLU A 85 -47.06 -28.58 30.99
N LYS A 86 -46.39 -28.41 32.14
CA LYS A 86 -45.14 -27.64 32.24
C LYS A 86 -44.05 -28.22 31.34
N HIS A 87 -43.88 -29.54 31.34
CA HIS A 87 -42.89 -30.19 30.49
C HIS A 87 -43.18 -29.96 29.00
N ASP A 88 -44.45 -30.06 28.58
CA ASP A 88 -44.86 -29.82 27.20
C ASP A 88 -44.64 -28.35 26.79
N GLU A 89 -44.87 -27.39 27.68
CA GLU A 89 -44.56 -25.97 27.48
C GLU A 89 -43.06 -25.72 27.33
N GLU A 90 -42.25 -26.28 28.23
CA GLU A 90 -40.78 -26.20 28.15
C GLU A 90 -40.27 -26.80 26.85
N MET A 91 -40.78 -27.96 26.45
CA MET A 91 -40.38 -28.61 25.20
C MET A 91 -40.70 -27.73 23.98
N LYS A 92 -41.85 -27.05 23.97
CA LYS A 92 -42.20 -26.09 22.91
C LYS A 92 -41.24 -24.90 22.89
N LEU A 93 -40.92 -24.33 24.06
CA LEU A 93 -39.97 -23.23 24.18
C LEU A 93 -38.57 -23.62 23.67
N TYR A 94 -38.06 -24.78 24.10
CA TYR A 94 -36.76 -25.29 23.64
C TYR A 94 -36.76 -25.54 22.13
N LYS A 95 -37.83 -26.11 21.58
CA LYS A 95 -37.98 -26.31 20.13
C LYS A 95 -37.95 -24.98 19.38
N GLN A 96 -38.62 -23.95 19.89
CA GLN A 96 -38.58 -22.62 19.30
C GLN A 96 -37.19 -21.99 19.40
N LYS A 97 -36.51 -22.13 20.54
CA LYS A 97 -35.15 -21.63 20.75
C LYS A 97 -34.15 -22.26 19.77
N VAL A 98 -34.23 -23.57 19.56
CA VAL A 98 -33.40 -24.27 18.57
C VAL A 98 -33.67 -23.76 17.16
N LYS A 99 -34.95 -23.61 16.78
CA LYS A 99 -35.31 -23.06 15.46
C LYS A 99 -34.77 -21.64 15.26
N HIS A 100 -34.89 -20.79 16.27
CA HIS A 100 -34.38 -19.42 16.21
C HIS A 100 -32.86 -19.40 16.06
N LEU A 101 -32.14 -20.19 16.87
CA LEU A 101 -30.68 -20.28 16.81
C LEU A 101 -30.20 -20.79 15.44
N MET A 102 -30.89 -21.79 14.86
CA MET A 102 -30.56 -22.28 13.51
C MET A 102 -30.78 -21.21 12.44
N TYR A 103 -31.89 -20.46 12.54
CA TYR A 103 -32.18 -19.36 11.62
C TYR A 103 -31.14 -18.24 11.73
N GLU A 104 -30.83 -17.82 12.96
CA GLU A 104 -29.82 -16.80 13.23
C GLU A 104 -28.45 -17.23 12.69
N HIS A 105 -28.01 -18.46 12.97
CA HIS A 105 -26.76 -18.97 12.45
C HIS A 105 -26.73 -18.98 10.90
N GLN A 106 -27.82 -19.40 10.26
CA GLN A 106 -27.92 -19.41 8.80
C GLN A 106 -27.89 -18.00 8.20
N THR A 107 -28.57 -17.04 8.83
CA THR A 107 -28.58 -15.63 8.44
C THR A 107 -27.20 -15.03 8.60
N ASN A 108 -26.58 -15.16 9.78
CA ASN A 108 -25.24 -14.64 10.06
C ASN A 108 -24.20 -15.23 9.10
N LEU A 109 -24.28 -16.54 8.80
CA LEU A 109 -23.40 -17.18 7.83
C LEU A 109 -23.59 -16.61 6.42
N SER A 110 -24.83 -16.32 6.02
CA SER A 110 -25.14 -15.78 4.69
C SER A 110 -24.67 -14.33 4.56
N GLU A 111 -24.88 -13.52 5.60
CA GLU A 111 -24.42 -12.14 5.70
C GLU A 111 -22.89 -12.07 5.68
N THR A 112 -22.21 -12.84 6.55
CA THR A 112 -20.74 -12.90 6.60
C THR A 112 -20.14 -13.31 5.25
N LYS A 113 -20.77 -14.26 4.55
CA LYS A 113 -20.34 -14.66 3.20
C LYS A 113 -20.51 -13.54 2.18
N ALA A 114 -21.64 -12.81 2.23
CA ALA A 114 -21.88 -11.67 1.35
C ALA A 114 -20.85 -10.56 1.60
N ASP A 115 -20.59 -10.22 2.87
CA ASP A 115 -19.60 -9.22 3.27
C ASP A 115 -18.19 -9.59 2.81
N HIS A 116 -17.80 -10.86 2.98
CA HIS A 116 -16.51 -11.34 2.48
C HIS A 116 -16.39 -11.25 0.95
N LEU A 117 -17.45 -11.57 0.20
CA LEU A 117 -17.44 -11.44 -1.26
C LEU A 117 -17.32 -9.98 -1.70
N VAL A 118 -18.01 -9.07 -1.04
CA VAL A 118 -17.91 -7.63 -1.31
C VAL A 118 -16.51 -7.12 -0.98
N ALA A 119 -15.96 -7.48 0.19
CA ALA A 119 -14.61 -7.10 0.58
C ALA A 119 -13.55 -7.63 -0.39
N LEU A 120 -13.68 -8.89 -0.83
CA LEU A 120 -12.76 -9.48 -1.82
C LEU A 120 -12.82 -8.73 -3.15
N LYS A 121 -14.03 -8.40 -3.62
CA LYS A 121 -14.20 -7.64 -4.87
C LYS A 121 -13.62 -6.23 -4.77
N LEU A 122 -13.86 -5.52 -3.67
CA LEU A 122 -13.28 -4.20 -3.44
C LEU A 122 -11.75 -4.24 -3.42
N ALA A 123 -11.16 -5.23 -2.76
CA ALA A 123 -9.71 -5.41 -2.75
C ALA A 123 -9.17 -5.73 -4.15
N GLN A 124 -9.87 -6.57 -4.92
CA GLN A 124 -9.50 -6.87 -6.29
C GLN A 124 -9.56 -5.63 -7.19
N ASP A 125 -10.64 -4.84 -7.10
CA ASP A 125 -10.82 -3.62 -7.88
C ASP A 125 -9.74 -2.57 -7.54
N ASP A 126 -9.39 -2.42 -6.25
CA ASP A 126 -8.31 -1.55 -5.79
C ASP A 126 -6.94 -1.99 -6.34
N HIS A 127 -6.62 -3.29 -6.27
CA HIS A 127 -5.40 -3.83 -6.86
C HIS A 127 -5.30 -3.59 -8.37
N ILE A 128 -6.41 -3.78 -9.10
CA ILE A 128 -6.47 -3.50 -10.55
C ILE A 128 -6.24 -2.00 -10.82
N SER A 129 -6.81 -1.11 -10.01
CA SER A 129 -6.58 0.33 -10.13
C SER A 129 -5.11 0.69 -9.92
N GLN A 130 -4.49 0.19 -8.85
CA GLN A 130 -3.08 0.40 -8.56
C GLN A 130 -2.16 -0.15 -9.66
N GLU A 131 -2.46 -1.34 -10.20
CA GLU A 131 -1.71 -1.90 -11.32
C GLU A 131 -1.79 -1.01 -12.57
N ASN A 132 -2.98 -0.50 -12.88
CA ASN A 132 -3.17 0.41 -14.02
C ASN A 132 -2.42 1.74 -13.84
N GLU A 133 -2.41 2.29 -12.63
CA GLU A 133 -1.62 3.49 -12.29
C GLU A 133 -0.12 3.22 -12.48
N LEU A 134 0.41 2.12 -11.94
CA LEU A 134 1.81 1.74 -12.11
C LEU A 134 2.20 1.53 -13.59
N ILE A 135 1.31 0.94 -14.39
CA ILE A 135 1.53 0.78 -15.83
C ILE A 135 1.58 2.13 -16.53
N ARG A 136 0.72 3.07 -16.14
CA ARG A 136 0.69 4.43 -16.68
C ARG A 136 1.98 5.18 -16.31
N ASP A 137 2.35 5.19 -15.04
CA ASP A 137 3.55 5.84 -14.54
C ASP A 137 4.80 5.31 -15.24
N LYS A 138 4.90 3.98 -15.40
CA LYS A 138 5.98 3.34 -16.15
C LYS A 138 6.06 3.82 -17.60
N LYS A 139 4.92 4.02 -18.27
CA LYS A 139 4.88 4.54 -19.65
C LYS A 139 5.31 6.02 -19.70
N GLU A 140 4.83 6.82 -18.76
CA GLU A 140 5.17 8.25 -18.64
C GLU A 140 6.67 8.43 -18.35
N LEU A 141 7.22 7.69 -17.39
CA LEU A 141 8.66 7.68 -17.09
C LEU A 141 9.51 7.27 -18.30
N LYS A 142 9.10 6.22 -19.03
CA LYS A 142 9.79 5.81 -20.27
C LYS A 142 9.73 6.85 -21.37
N LYS A 143 8.68 7.69 -21.41
CA LYS A 143 8.56 8.79 -22.36
C LYS A 143 9.49 9.94 -21.95
N ALA A 144 9.45 10.35 -20.68
CA ALA A 144 10.31 11.39 -20.12
C ALA A 144 11.80 11.04 -20.26
N GLN A 145 12.18 9.78 -20.03
CA GLN A 145 13.55 9.32 -20.23
C GLN A 145 14.01 9.48 -21.69
N ARG A 146 13.17 9.09 -22.65
CA ARG A 146 13.48 9.23 -24.08
C ARG A 146 13.60 10.70 -24.49
N GLU A 147 12.71 11.56 -24.00
CA GLU A 147 12.79 13.00 -24.24
C GLU A 147 14.08 13.60 -23.68
N GLN A 148 14.49 13.19 -22.47
CA GLN A 148 15.75 13.60 -21.86
C GLN A 148 16.98 13.09 -22.62
N GLU A 149 16.94 11.86 -23.15
CA GLU A 149 18.00 11.33 -24.01
C GLU A 149 18.15 12.14 -25.31
N VAL A 150 17.04 12.47 -25.96
CA VAL A 150 17.05 13.32 -27.17
C VAL A 150 17.55 14.73 -26.86
N ALA A 151 17.09 15.35 -25.77
CA ALA A 151 17.56 16.66 -25.34
C ALA A 151 19.07 16.69 -25.11
N ARG A 152 19.62 15.70 -24.38
CA ARG A 152 21.06 15.57 -24.15
C ARG A 152 21.87 15.36 -25.43
N LEU A 153 21.34 14.59 -26.39
CA LEU A 153 21.98 14.41 -27.69
C LEU A 153 22.03 15.72 -28.48
N ASN A 154 20.95 16.52 -28.44
CA ASN A 154 20.91 17.82 -29.08
C ASN A 154 21.90 18.80 -28.43
N GLU A 155 21.94 18.87 -27.09
CA GLU A 155 22.93 19.68 -26.36
C GLU A 155 24.38 19.31 -26.74
N MET A 156 24.69 18.02 -26.81
CA MET A 156 26.01 17.56 -27.26
C MET A 156 26.30 17.97 -28.72
N HIS A 157 25.30 17.89 -29.61
CA HIS A 157 25.46 18.29 -31.00
C HIS A 157 25.71 19.81 -31.11
N GLU A 158 24.93 20.63 -30.41
CA GLU A 158 25.10 22.08 -30.34
C GLU A 158 26.49 22.46 -29.82
N LEU A 159 26.95 21.81 -28.75
CA LEU A 159 28.28 22.06 -28.19
C LEU A 159 29.39 21.71 -29.19
N LYS A 160 29.26 20.60 -29.93
CA LYS A 160 30.22 20.22 -30.98
C LYS A 160 30.23 21.22 -32.13
N LEU A 161 29.06 21.72 -32.53
CA LEU A 161 28.95 22.72 -33.59
C LEU A 161 29.61 24.03 -33.15
N HIS A 162 29.32 24.51 -31.95
CA HIS A 162 29.93 25.71 -31.38
C HIS A 162 31.46 25.58 -31.33
N HIS A 163 31.97 24.43 -30.87
CA HIS A 163 33.41 24.20 -30.82
C HIS A 163 34.06 24.19 -32.21
N ALA A 164 33.39 23.61 -33.22
CA ALA A 164 33.86 23.62 -34.59
C ALA A 164 33.90 25.05 -35.17
N GLU A 165 32.92 25.89 -34.85
CA GLU A 165 32.89 27.30 -35.22
C GLU A 165 34.03 28.09 -34.54
N GLU A 166 34.28 27.86 -33.26
CA GLU A 166 35.40 28.46 -32.54
C GLU A 166 36.75 28.09 -33.14
N ILE A 167 36.98 26.80 -33.43
CA ILE A 167 38.20 26.33 -34.09
C ILE A 167 38.36 27.01 -35.45
N ASN A 168 37.31 27.06 -36.27
CA ASN A 168 37.34 27.70 -37.58
C ASN A 168 37.70 29.19 -37.47
N ASN A 169 37.10 29.90 -36.51
CA ASN A 169 37.41 31.30 -36.24
C ASN A 169 38.87 31.50 -35.82
N ILE A 170 39.41 30.62 -34.99
CA ILE A 170 40.83 30.66 -34.59
C ILE A 170 41.73 30.38 -35.79
N MET A 171 41.42 29.37 -36.60
CA MET A 171 42.18 29.05 -37.82
C MET A 171 42.22 30.23 -38.78
N LYS A 172 41.08 30.87 -39.05
CA LYS A 172 41.01 32.07 -39.90
C LYS A 172 41.84 33.24 -39.37
N LYS A 173 41.85 33.45 -38.05
CA LYS A 173 42.70 34.48 -37.43
C LYS A 173 44.19 34.16 -37.64
N PHE A 174 44.60 32.92 -37.40
CA PHE A 174 45.98 32.49 -37.64
C PHE A 174 46.39 32.60 -39.11
N GLU A 175 45.52 32.24 -40.06
CA GLU A 175 45.78 32.41 -41.48
C GLU A 175 45.97 33.89 -41.85
N SER A 176 45.09 34.78 -41.35
CA SER A 176 45.22 36.22 -41.56
C SER A 176 46.54 36.77 -41.00
N GLU A 177 46.87 36.40 -39.75
CA GLU A 177 48.12 36.81 -39.10
C GLU A 177 49.36 36.28 -39.84
N ALA A 178 49.31 35.06 -40.36
CA ALA A 178 50.41 34.48 -41.15
C ALA A 178 50.61 35.24 -42.47
N ILE A 179 49.52 35.55 -43.19
CA ILE A 179 49.58 36.32 -44.45
C ILE A 179 50.12 37.73 -44.19
N GLU A 180 49.63 38.42 -43.14
CA GLU A 180 50.12 39.75 -42.78
C GLU A 180 51.62 39.73 -42.42
N LEU A 181 52.07 38.68 -41.73
CA LEU A 181 53.48 38.51 -41.37
C LEU A 181 54.34 38.26 -42.60
N GLU A 182 53.90 37.39 -43.50
CA GLU A 182 54.57 37.09 -44.77
C GLU A 182 54.73 38.36 -45.61
N GLN A 183 53.63 39.10 -45.85
CA GLN A 183 53.64 40.37 -46.58
C GLN A 183 54.59 41.39 -45.94
N LYS A 184 54.60 41.49 -44.61
CA LYS A 184 55.51 42.39 -43.88
C LYS A 184 56.98 42.03 -44.11
N TYR A 185 57.33 40.76 -44.15
CA TYR A 185 58.71 40.34 -44.38
C TYR A 185 59.11 40.43 -45.86
N GLU A 186 58.20 40.14 -46.77
CA GLU A 186 58.41 40.32 -48.21
C GLU A 186 58.66 41.81 -48.53
N GLN A 187 57.85 42.72 -48.00
CA GLN A 187 58.07 44.16 -48.15
C GLN A 187 59.43 44.60 -47.58
N LYS A 188 59.84 44.07 -46.42
CA LYS A 188 61.16 44.36 -45.84
C LYS A 188 62.29 43.88 -46.74
N LEU A 189 62.16 42.68 -47.33
CA LEU A 189 63.16 42.13 -48.24
C LEU A 189 63.28 42.98 -49.51
N THR A 190 62.15 43.35 -50.12
CA THR A 190 62.10 44.22 -51.30
C THR A 190 62.74 45.58 -51.01
N ASN A 191 62.38 46.22 -49.89
CA ASN A 191 62.97 47.50 -49.51
C ASN A 191 64.50 47.41 -49.30
N GLN A 192 64.99 46.31 -48.71
CA GLN A 192 66.44 46.08 -48.56
C GLN A 192 67.11 45.88 -49.91
N TYR A 193 66.50 45.12 -50.81
CA TYR A 193 67.01 44.90 -52.15
C TYR A 193 67.10 46.21 -52.95
N GLU A 194 66.03 47.02 -52.93
CA GLU A 194 66.01 48.34 -53.56
C GLU A 194 67.07 49.28 -52.98
N SER A 195 67.23 49.30 -51.65
CA SER A 195 68.27 50.11 -51.00
C SER A 195 69.68 49.68 -51.40
N LEU A 196 69.93 48.37 -51.50
CA LEU A 196 71.22 47.84 -51.91
C LEU A 196 71.51 48.13 -53.38
N MET A 197 70.51 47.97 -54.25
CA MET A 197 70.60 48.33 -55.66
C MET A 197 70.87 49.82 -55.86
N LEU A 198 70.19 50.69 -55.10
CA LEU A 198 70.44 52.13 -55.14
C LEU A 198 71.89 52.46 -54.72
N LYS A 199 72.37 51.86 -53.63
CA LYS A 199 73.77 52.03 -53.18
C LYS A 199 74.75 51.58 -54.25
N HIS A 200 74.53 50.42 -54.83
CA HIS A 200 75.38 49.89 -55.90
C HIS A 200 75.40 50.83 -57.12
N GLN A 201 74.23 51.33 -57.54
CA GLN A 201 74.13 52.29 -58.63
C GLN A 201 74.86 53.60 -58.31
N MET A 202 74.71 54.12 -57.09
CA MET A 202 75.43 55.30 -56.62
C MET A 202 76.95 55.09 -56.66
N GLU A 203 77.44 53.96 -56.14
CA GLU A 203 78.87 53.60 -56.17
C GLU A 203 79.41 53.51 -57.60
N ILE A 204 78.65 52.92 -58.54
CA ILE A 204 79.01 52.89 -59.96
C ILE A 204 79.13 54.31 -60.51
N THR A 205 78.11 55.15 -60.30
CA THR A 205 78.12 56.53 -60.81
C THR A 205 79.26 57.36 -60.23
N GLU A 206 79.58 57.19 -58.94
CA GLU A 206 80.71 57.87 -58.31
C GLU A 206 82.05 57.43 -58.93
N ILE A 207 82.21 56.13 -59.20
CA ILE A 207 83.41 55.61 -59.88
C ILE A 207 83.49 56.15 -61.31
N GLU A 208 82.39 56.18 -62.05
CA GLU A 208 82.32 56.74 -63.41
C GLU A 208 82.68 58.22 -63.43
N GLU A 209 82.11 59.03 -62.54
CA GLU A 209 82.44 60.45 -62.40
C GLU A 209 83.91 60.66 -62.07
N ARG A 210 84.47 59.90 -61.12
CA ARG A 210 85.89 59.96 -60.77
C ARG A 210 86.79 59.58 -61.95
N LYS A 211 86.40 58.56 -62.72
CA LYS A 211 87.14 58.13 -63.93
C LYS A 211 87.04 59.17 -65.05
N ASN A 212 85.87 59.76 -65.27
CA ASN A 212 85.68 60.84 -66.23
C ASN A 212 86.51 62.07 -65.88
N LEU A 213 86.55 62.46 -64.59
CA LEU A 213 87.42 63.53 -64.12
C LEU A 213 88.90 63.23 -64.38
N GLN A 214 89.33 61.99 -64.14
CA GLN A 214 90.69 61.55 -64.44
C GLN A 214 90.99 61.63 -65.95
N ILE A 215 90.05 61.22 -66.82
CA ILE A 215 90.16 61.35 -68.28
C ILE A 215 90.27 62.82 -68.68
N SER A 216 89.40 63.70 -68.18
CA SER A 216 89.46 65.14 -68.48
C SER A 216 90.79 65.76 -68.04
N THR A 217 91.31 65.38 -66.88
CA THR A 217 92.62 65.83 -66.39
C THR A 217 93.74 65.33 -67.30
N LEU A 218 93.68 64.07 -67.74
CA LEU A 218 94.66 63.49 -68.66
C LEU A 218 94.64 64.18 -70.03
N ILE A 219 93.46 64.48 -70.58
CA ILE A 219 93.29 65.26 -71.82
C ILE A 219 93.96 66.63 -71.67
N LYS A 220 93.65 67.36 -70.59
CA LYS A 220 94.25 68.68 -70.33
C LYS A 220 95.77 68.62 -70.20
N ASN A 221 96.29 67.60 -69.53
CA ASN A 221 97.73 67.39 -69.40
C ASN A 221 98.37 67.08 -70.76
N HIS A 222 97.73 66.25 -71.59
CA HIS A 222 98.19 65.98 -72.96
C HIS A 222 98.14 67.21 -73.86
N GLU A 223 97.10 68.03 -73.78
CA GLU A 223 97.01 69.32 -74.52
C GLU A 223 98.13 70.27 -74.09
N THR A 224 98.43 70.34 -72.79
CA THR A 224 99.52 71.16 -72.25
C THR A 224 100.86 70.64 -72.76
N ALA A 225 101.15 69.35 -72.63
CA ALA A 225 102.39 68.74 -73.12
C ALA A 225 102.55 68.87 -74.64
N PHE A 226 101.46 68.75 -75.41
CA PHE A 226 101.47 68.97 -76.85
C PHE A 226 101.77 70.43 -77.20
N THR A 227 101.20 71.38 -76.45
CA THR A 227 101.49 72.82 -76.58
C THR A 227 102.94 73.13 -76.24
N ASP A 228 103.46 72.56 -75.16
CA ASP A 228 104.86 72.70 -74.76
C ASP A 228 105.81 72.12 -75.80
N MET A 229 105.49 70.95 -76.37
CA MET A 229 106.26 70.33 -77.44
C MET A 229 106.22 71.16 -78.72
N LYS A 230 105.04 71.71 -79.07
CA LYS A 230 104.90 72.64 -80.20
C LYS A 230 105.72 73.90 -79.99
N ASN A 231 105.72 74.46 -78.78
CA ASN A 231 106.54 75.62 -78.42
C ASN A 231 108.03 75.27 -78.50
N TYR A 232 108.45 74.12 -77.97
CA TYR A 232 109.83 73.65 -78.04
C TYR A 232 110.32 73.48 -79.49
N TYR A 233 109.51 72.89 -80.38
CA TYR A 233 109.87 72.79 -81.79
C TYR A 233 109.82 74.14 -82.49
N ASN A 234 108.86 75.02 -82.19
CA ASN A 234 108.86 76.40 -82.69
C ASN A 234 110.13 77.14 -82.27
N ASP A 235 110.58 76.97 -81.02
CA ASP A 235 111.80 77.55 -80.49
C ASP A 235 113.03 76.97 -81.19
N ILE A 236 113.10 75.66 -81.41
CA ILE A 236 114.14 75.05 -82.25
C ILE A 236 114.09 75.60 -83.68
N THR A 237 112.91 75.79 -84.25
CA THR A 237 112.76 76.29 -85.62
C THR A 237 113.21 77.75 -85.71
N LEU A 238 112.83 78.59 -84.73
CA LEU A 238 113.30 79.96 -84.57
C LEU A 238 114.81 80.01 -84.35
N ASN A 239 115.35 79.12 -83.52
CA ASN A 239 116.78 79.06 -83.23
C ASN A 239 117.57 78.57 -84.45
N ASN A 240 117.08 77.56 -85.17
CA ASN A 240 117.64 77.09 -86.44
C ASN A 240 117.52 78.15 -87.54
N LEU A 241 116.41 78.89 -87.62
CA LEU A 241 116.27 80.05 -88.50
C LEU A 241 117.30 81.13 -88.15
N SER A 242 117.47 81.45 -86.86
CA SER A 242 118.48 82.40 -86.38
C SER A 242 119.91 81.93 -86.68
N LEU A 243 120.17 80.62 -86.57
CA LEU A 243 121.45 80.00 -86.88
C LEU A 243 121.70 80.04 -88.39
N ILE A 244 120.70 79.71 -89.23
CA ILE A 244 120.77 79.85 -90.69
C ILE A 244 121.03 81.31 -91.06
N GLN A 245 120.38 82.27 -90.41
CA GLN A 245 120.60 83.71 -90.62
C GLN A 245 122.02 84.12 -90.21
N SER A 246 122.54 83.59 -89.11
CA SER A 246 123.92 83.82 -88.65
C SER A 246 124.98 83.21 -89.55
N ILE A 247 124.69 82.06 -90.18
CA ILE A 247 125.56 81.40 -91.17
C ILE A 247 125.50 82.14 -92.51
N LYS A 248 124.33 82.68 -92.89
CA LYS A 248 124.17 83.51 -94.10
C LYS A 248 124.94 84.82 -94.04
N VAL A 249 124.90 85.52 -92.88
CA VAL A 249 125.63 86.78 -92.68
C VAL A 249 127.16 86.59 -92.63
N ARG A 250 127.64 85.36 -92.37
CA ARG A 250 129.08 85.01 -92.43
C ARG A 250 129.55 84.57 -93.82
N MET A 251 128.66 84.47 -94.79
CA MET A 251 129.00 84.12 -96.19
C MET A 251 128.98 85.32 -97.15
N ASP A 252 128.69 86.52 -96.63
CA ASP A 252 128.99 87.82 -97.27
C ASP A 252 130.23 88.45 -96.61
#